data_AF-A0A7V7CW45-F1
#
_entry.id   AF-A0A7V7CW45-F1
#
_cell.length_a   1.000
_cell.length_b   1.000
_cell.length_c   1.000
_cell.angle_alpha   90.00
_cell.angle_beta   90.00
_cell.angle_gamma   90.00
#
_symmetry.space_group_name_H-M   'P 1'
#
loop_
_entity.id
_entity.type
_entity.pdbx_description
1 polymer ?
#
loop_
_entity_poly.entity_id
_entity_poly.type
_entity_poly.pdbx_seq_one_letter_code
_entity_poly.pdbx_strand_id
1 'polypeptide(L)'
;MQMLQWDESLAVGVTMIDDDHRTLIACLNQLNSADDQDRTALDNALKTLGIYTAEHFNREEVLMEKSAYGDRQAHAKEHVLLNRLYQDHCARISKGEAGRQELLKLLSAWLNRHIRGTDSKLAAHLHKRPGAEATPQIHPPVKGQLTWKSMTVGVIDDSPDWRWMVRAMLRGFGCTTVIEAADGQAFLANSDVQEAPVQLLLVDDVMEPMDGIKMMRKVRKNSTLPSRKALAILMAGDDTIDTVKAAADAGFHAVLPKPFSASTLRQRAEKLMSQPLPWAETDGILRPVFPKRSN
;
A
#
# COMPACT_ATOMS: atom_id res chain seq x y z
N MET A 1 21.12 -13.93 -15.21
CA MET A 1 20.33 -15.17 -15.38
C MET A 1 19.78 -15.19 -16.80
N GLN A 2 19.35 -16.33 -17.37
CA GLN A 2 18.61 -16.30 -18.64
C GLN A 2 17.30 -15.51 -18.47
N MET A 3 16.82 -14.90 -19.57
CA MET A 3 15.51 -14.23 -19.57
C MET A 3 14.41 -15.25 -19.28
N LEU A 4 13.50 -14.89 -18.39
CA LEU A 4 12.30 -15.65 -18.12
C LEU A 4 11.40 -15.59 -19.35
N GLN A 5 10.87 -16.72 -19.78
CA GLN A 5 9.90 -16.79 -20.86
C GLN A 5 8.54 -17.13 -20.27
N TRP A 6 7.48 -16.54 -20.81
CA TRP A 6 6.14 -17.01 -20.53
C TRP A 6 5.99 -18.44 -21.05
N ASP A 7 5.41 -19.29 -20.22
CA ASP A 7 5.08 -20.68 -20.54
C ASP A 7 3.58 -20.83 -20.27
N GLU A 8 2.82 -21.36 -21.22
CA GLU A 8 1.38 -21.56 -21.08
C GLU A 8 1.01 -22.47 -19.88
N SER A 9 1.96 -23.28 -19.38
CA SER A 9 1.79 -24.04 -18.14
C SER A 9 1.76 -23.18 -16.87
N LEU A 10 2.02 -21.88 -16.97
CA LEU A 10 1.84 -20.87 -15.93
C LEU A 10 0.46 -20.19 -16.00
N ALA A 11 -0.31 -20.40 -17.07
CA ALA A 11 -1.65 -19.83 -17.15
C ALA A 11 -2.55 -20.49 -16.09
N VAL A 12 -3.24 -19.67 -15.31
CA VAL A 12 -4.26 -20.12 -14.34
C VAL A 12 -5.67 -20.08 -14.95
N GLY A 13 -5.81 -19.53 -16.16
CA GLY A 13 -7.06 -19.52 -16.91
C GLY A 13 -8.02 -18.39 -16.51
N VAL A 14 -7.51 -17.36 -15.85
CA VAL A 14 -8.23 -16.11 -15.55
C VAL A 14 -7.48 -15.00 -16.26
N THR A 15 -8.03 -14.47 -17.37
CA THR A 15 -7.31 -13.56 -18.29
C THR A 15 -6.62 -12.41 -17.59
N MET A 16 -7.30 -11.75 -16.64
CA MET A 16 -6.72 -10.64 -15.88
C MET A 16 -5.47 -11.06 -15.08
N ILE A 17 -5.50 -12.24 -14.45
CA ILE A 17 -4.38 -12.76 -13.66
C ILE A 17 -3.24 -13.20 -14.59
N ASP A 18 -3.56 -13.88 -15.69
CA ASP A 18 -2.56 -14.32 -16.67
C ASP A 18 -1.83 -13.14 -17.34
N ASP A 19 -2.55 -12.07 -17.67
CA ASP A 19 -1.97 -10.84 -18.24
C ASP A 19 -1.07 -10.10 -17.24
N ASP A 20 -1.46 -10.09 -15.96
CA ASP A 20 -0.61 -9.57 -14.89
C ASP A 20 0.68 -10.38 -14.77
N HIS A 21 0.61 -11.72 -14.78
CA HIS A 21 1.78 -12.58 -14.69
C HIS A 21 2.74 -12.39 -15.86
N ARG A 22 2.22 -12.24 -17.09
CA ARG A 22 3.03 -11.89 -18.28
C ARG A 22 3.75 -10.57 -18.08
N THR A 23 3.06 -9.57 -17.53
CA THR A 23 3.64 -8.25 -17.24
C THR A 23 4.72 -8.33 -16.16
N LEU A 24 4.50 -9.10 -15.09
CA LEU A 24 5.51 -9.31 -14.04
C LEU A 24 6.77 -9.99 -14.58
N ILE A 25 6.61 -10.99 -15.45
CA ILE A 25 7.73 -11.63 -16.15
C ILE A 25 8.48 -10.62 -17.03
N ALA A 26 7.77 -9.73 -17.73
CA ALA A 26 8.40 -8.66 -18.51
C ALA A 26 9.18 -7.68 -17.62
N CYS A 27 8.64 -7.28 -16.46
CA CYS A 27 9.34 -6.44 -15.50
C CYS A 27 10.60 -7.13 -14.92
N LEU A 28 10.53 -8.43 -14.61
CA LEU A 28 11.70 -9.20 -14.17
C LEU A 28 12.78 -9.27 -15.25
N ASN A 29 12.39 -9.43 -16.51
CA ASN A 29 13.33 -9.39 -17.63
C ASN A 29 13.95 -8.00 -17.81
N GLN A 30 13.17 -6.93 -17.66
CA GLN A 30 13.67 -5.56 -17.70
C GLN A 30 14.69 -5.30 -16.59
N LEU A 31 14.43 -5.78 -15.37
CA LEU A 31 15.41 -5.72 -14.28
C LEU A 31 16.68 -6.52 -14.59
N ASN A 32 16.55 -7.71 -15.19
CA ASN A 32 17.70 -8.52 -15.57
C ASN A 32 18.55 -7.87 -16.68
N SER A 33 17.92 -7.11 -17.58
CA SER A 33 18.61 -6.39 -18.67
C SER A 33 19.05 -4.97 -18.32
N ALA A 34 18.77 -4.47 -17.11
CA ALA A 34 19.17 -3.13 -16.70
C ALA A 34 20.70 -2.99 -16.75
N ASP A 35 21.19 -1.88 -17.29
CA ASP A 35 22.63 -1.60 -17.35
C ASP A 35 23.19 -1.44 -15.94
N ASP A 36 24.25 -2.19 -15.61
CA ASP A 36 24.93 -2.10 -14.32
C ASP A 36 25.69 -0.77 -14.15
N GLN A 37 26.05 -0.11 -15.25
CA GLN A 37 26.71 1.19 -15.22
C GLN A 37 25.74 2.37 -15.09
N ASP A 38 24.45 2.15 -15.40
CA ASP A 38 23.40 3.15 -15.24
C ASP A 38 22.57 2.84 -13.98
N ARG A 39 22.99 3.42 -12.85
CA ARG A 39 22.30 3.29 -11.57
C ARG A 39 20.84 3.76 -11.65
N THR A 40 20.55 4.78 -12.46
CA THR A 40 19.19 5.30 -12.61
C THR A 40 18.30 4.31 -13.33
N ALA A 41 18.81 3.64 -14.37
CA ALA A 41 18.08 2.59 -15.07
C ALA A 41 17.77 1.39 -14.16
N LEU A 42 18.74 0.96 -13.35
CA LEU A 42 18.53 -0.11 -12.36
C LEU A 42 17.47 0.27 -11.33
N ASP A 43 17.57 1.46 -10.73
CA ASP A 43 16.62 1.94 -9.73
C ASP A 43 15.21 2.08 -10.34
N ASN A 44 15.10 2.56 -11.58
CA ASN A 44 13.81 2.62 -12.29
C ASN A 44 13.22 1.24 -12.59
N ALA A 45 14.05 0.24 -12.91
CA ALA A 45 13.58 -1.13 -13.16
C ALA A 45 13.05 -1.78 -11.87
N LEU A 46 13.76 -1.62 -10.75
CA LEU A 46 13.27 -2.02 -9.42
C LEU A 46 11.96 -1.29 -9.09
N LYS A 47 11.94 0.02 -9.29
CA LYS A 47 10.75 0.86 -9.09
C LYS A 47 9.60 0.54 -10.03
N THR A 48 9.84 -0.09 -11.17
CA THR A 48 8.74 -0.52 -12.05
C THR A 48 8.18 -1.85 -11.58
N LEU A 49 9.08 -2.80 -11.29
CA LEU A 49 8.73 -4.14 -10.87
C LEU A 49 7.81 -4.16 -9.65
N GLY A 50 8.20 -3.55 -8.53
CA GLY A 50 7.33 -3.63 -7.36
C GLY A 50 6.08 -2.73 -7.41
N ILE A 51 5.96 -1.78 -8.37
CA ILE A 51 4.69 -1.08 -8.63
C ILE A 51 3.73 -2.11 -9.19
N TYR A 52 4.15 -2.80 -10.25
CA TYR A 52 3.33 -3.80 -10.91
C TYR A 52 3.02 -4.98 -9.97
N THR A 53 3.97 -5.43 -9.15
CA THR A 53 3.73 -6.46 -8.14
C THR A 53 2.66 -6.03 -7.13
N ALA A 54 2.76 -4.81 -6.59
CA ALA A 54 1.78 -4.31 -5.62
C ALA A 54 0.39 -4.13 -6.24
N GLU A 55 0.31 -3.66 -7.48
CA GLU A 55 -0.94 -3.51 -8.21
C GLU A 55 -1.59 -4.86 -8.54
N HIS A 56 -0.80 -5.84 -8.97
CA HIS A 56 -1.25 -7.21 -9.23
C HIS A 56 -1.82 -7.84 -7.94
N PHE A 57 -1.06 -7.84 -6.84
CA PHE A 57 -1.54 -8.34 -5.56
C PHE A 57 -2.80 -7.65 -5.08
N ASN A 58 -2.91 -6.33 -5.26
CA ASN A 58 -4.14 -5.61 -4.94
C ASN A 58 -5.33 -6.11 -5.78
N ARG A 59 -5.15 -6.33 -7.08
CA ARG A 59 -6.22 -6.83 -7.96
C ARG A 59 -6.69 -8.21 -7.51
N GLU A 60 -5.77 -9.12 -7.20
CA GLU A 60 -6.11 -10.44 -6.68
C GLU A 60 -6.81 -10.37 -5.33
N GLU A 61 -6.30 -9.56 -4.39
CA GLU A 61 -6.91 -9.43 -3.06
C GLU A 61 -8.31 -8.84 -3.11
N VAL A 62 -8.58 -7.94 -4.06
CA VAL A 62 -9.93 -7.44 -4.34
C VAL A 62 -10.82 -8.56 -4.89
N LEU A 63 -10.32 -9.41 -5.79
CA LEU A 63 -11.05 -10.57 -6.29
C LEU A 63 -11.34 -11.59 -5.18
N MET A 64 -10.37 -11.84 -4.30
CA MET A 64 -10.52 -12.73 -3.14
C MET A 64 -11.63 -12.25 -2.20
N GLU A 65 -11.66 -10.94 -1.89
CA GLU A 65 -12.70 -10.37 -1.04
C GLU A 65 -14.09 -10.49 -1.69
N LYS A 66 -14.22 -10.06 -2.96
CA LYS A 66 -15.50 -10.05 -3.68
C LYS A 66 -16.07 -11.43 -3.94
N SER A 67 -15.19 -12.38 -4.21
CA SER A 67 -15.58 -13.76 -4.43
C SER A 67 -15.72 -14.52 -3.12
N ALA A 68 -15.57 -13.89 -1.95
CA ALA A 68 -15.59 -14.54 -0.64
C ALA A 68 -14.68 -15.79 -0.60
N TYR A 69 -13.45 -15.64 -1.06
CA TYR A 69 -12.45 -16.70 -1.09
C TYR A 69 -11.99 -17.05 0.33
N GLY A 70 -12.12 -18.33 0.71
CA GLY A 70 -11.87 -18.79 2.07
C GLY A 70 -10.42 -18.62 2.53
N ASP A 71 -9.46 -18.82 1.63
CA ASP A 71 -8.03 -18.77 1.94
C ASP A 71 -7.42 -17.37 1.79
N ARG A 72 -8.24 -16.32 1.65
CA ARG A 72 -7.78 -14.93 1.38
C ARG A 72 -6.69 -14.44 2.32
N GLN A 73 -6.78 -14.80 3.61
CA GLN A 73 -5.82 -14.34 4.61
C GLN A 73 -4.47 -15.07 4.47
N ALA A 74 -4.47 -16.35 4.11
CA ALA A 74 -3.25 -17.11 3.89
C ALA A 74 -2.55 -16.62 2.61
N HIS A 75 -3.30 -16.39 1.53
CA HIS A 75 -2.79 -15.85 0.27
C HIS A 75 -2.18 -14.45 0.46
N ALA A 76 -2.91 -13.51 1.07
CA ALA A 76 -2.41 -12.16 1.34
C ALA A 76 -1.14 -12.14 2.22
N LYS A 77 -0.96 -13.11 3.12
CA LYS A 77 0.28 -13.24 3.91
C LYS A 77 1.49 -13.55 3.02
N GLU A 78 1.33 -14.36 1.98
CA GLU A 78 2.42 -14.61 1.02
C GLU A 78 2.83 -13.32 0.28
N HIS A 79 1.85 -12.49 -0.11
CA HIS A 79 2.11 -11.18 -0.73
C HIS A 79 2.89 -10.25 0.20
N VAL A 80 2.47 -10.15 1.46
CA VAL A 80 3.17 -9.34 2.49
C VAL A 80 4.61 -9.81 2.67
N LEU A 81 4.83 -11.12 2.75
CA LEU A 81 6.16 -11.70 2.92
C LEU A 81 7.05 -11.43 1.70
N LEU A 82 6.52 -11.57 0.48
CA LEU A 82 7.29 -11.25 -0.73
C LEU A 82 7.65 -9.78 -0.77
N ASN A 83 6.69 -8.88 -0.51
CA ASN A 83 6.96 -7.45 -0.51
C ASN A 83 8.04 -7.09 0.51
N ARG A 84 8.03 -7.70 1.71
CA ARG A 84 9.11 -7.50 2.68
C ARG A 84 10.47 -7.96 2.15
N LEU A 85 10.56 -9.20 1.66
CA LEU A 85 11.80 -9.75 1.10
C LEU A 85 12.32 -8.91 -0.07
N TYR A 86 11.42 -8.43 -0.92
CA TYR A 86 11.72 -7.52 -2.02
C TYR A 86 12.36 -6.23 -1.53
N GLN A 87 11.78 -5.59 -0.51
CA GLN A 87 12.32 -4.36 0.06
C GLN A 87 13.67 -4.57 0.75
N ASP A 88 13.80 -5.62 1.56
CA ASP A 88 15.06 -5.96 2.24
C ASP A 88 16.18 -6.16 1.20
N HIS A 89 15.88 -6.78 0.06
CA HIS A 89 16.83 -6.90 -1.04
C HIS A 89 17.12 -5.59 -1.76
N CYS A 90 16.11 -4.75 -2.03
CA CYS A 90 16.33 -3.44 -2.66
C CYS A 90 17.26 -2.57 -1.80
N ALA A 91 17.06 -2.57 -0.47
CA ALA A 91 17.92 -1.86 0.48
C ALA A 91 19.36 -2.41 0.50
N ARG A 92 19.55 -3.72 0.37
CA ARG A 92 20.90 -4.32 0.23
C ARG A 92 21.55 -3.95 -1.11
N ILE A 93 20.79 -3.91 -2.21
CA ILE A 93 21.28 -3.51 -3.54
C ILE A 93 21.68 -2.03 -3.57
N SER A 94 20.96 -1.14 -2.89
CA SER A 94 21.32 0.29 -2.79
C SER A 94 22.60 0.51 -1.99
N LYS A 95 22.88 -0.35 -0.99
CA LYS A 95 24.12 -0.34 -0.21
C LYS A 95 25.29 -1.08 -0.86
N GLY A 96 25.08 -1.77 -1.99
CA GLY A 96 26.09 -2.62 -2.63
C GLY A 96 26.38 -3.93 -1.89
N GLU A 97 25.53 -4.31 -0.93
CA GLU A 97 25.64 -5.54 -0.12
C GLU A 97 25.04 -6.78 -0.82
N ALA A 98 24.30 -6.55 -1.92
CA ALA A 98 23.70 -7.60 -2.75
C ALA A 98 23.66 -7.17 -4.21
N GLY A 99 23.67 -8.14 -5.12
CA GLY A 99 23.43 -7.91 -6.54
C GLY A 99 22.00 -8.26 -6.95
N ARG A 100 21.49 -7.63 -8.01
CA ARG A 100 20.16 -7.91 -8.56
C ARG A 100 19.92 -9.39 -8.92
N GLN A 101 20.99 -10.14 -9.22
CA GLN A 101 20.87 -11.55 -9.59
C GLN A 101 20.39 -12.45 -8.44
N GLU A 102 20.68 -12.07 -7.18
CA GLU A 102 20.13 -12.75 -6.00
C GLU A 102 18.61 -12.53 -5.93
N LEU A 103 18.18 -11.27 -6.09
CA LEU A 103 16.78 -10.88 -6.12
C LEU A 103 16.01 -11.55 -7.27
N LEU A 104 16.55 -11.55 -8.49
CA LEU A 104 15.92 -12.18 -9.66
C LEU A 104 15.68 -13.68 -9.44
N LYS A 105 16.65 -14.39 -8.85
CA LYS A 105 16.48 -15.82 -8.51
C LYS A 105 15.37 -16.03 -7.49
N LEU A 106 15.35 -15.22 -6.43
CA LEU A 106 14.31 -15.28 -5.39
C LEU A 106 12.92 -15.03 -5.98
N LEU A 107 12.75 -13.93 -6.73
CA LEU A 107 11.46 -13.54 -7.29
C LEU A 107 10.96 -14.54 -8.34
N SER A 108 11.85 -15.05 -9.19
CA SER A 108 11.46 -16.04 -10.21
C SER A 108 10.99 -17.35 -9.59
N ALA A 109 11.71 -17.84 -8.58
CA ALA A 109 11.33 -19.05 -7.85
C ALA A 109 10.02 -18.86 -7.09
N TRP A 110 9.86 -17.71 -6.43
CA TRP A 110 8.64 -17.38 -5.71
C TRP A 110 7.44 -17.28 -6.67
N LEU A 111 7.56 -16.52 -7.76
CA LEU A 111 6.48 -16.28 -8.71
C LEU A 111 6.00 -17.61 -9.32
N ASN A 112 6.92 -18.46 -9.78
CA ASN A 112 6.55 -19.76 -10.35
C ASN A 112 5.79 -20.64 -9.35
N ARG A 113 6.24 -20.69 -8.09
CA ARG A 113 5.57 -21.45 -7.03
C ARG A 113 4.21 -20.86 -6.69
N HIS A 114 4.10 -19.54 -6.61
CA HIS A 114 2.89 -18.83 -6.22
C HIS A 114 1.79 -19.01 -7.26
N ILE A 115 2.11 -18.79 -8.54
CA ILE A 115 1.20 -19.00 -9.67
C ILE A 115 0.62 -20.42 -9.67
N ARG A 116 1.51 -21.42 -9.62
CA ARG A 116 1.13 -22.84 -9.71
C ARG A 116 0.40 -23.36 -8.47
N GLY A 117 0.68 -22.77 -7.30
CA GLY A 117 0.20 -23.28 -6.02
C GLY A 117 -0.97 -22.48 -5.46
N THR A 118 -0.80 -21.17 -5.35
CA THR A 118 -1.69 -20.26 -4.63
C THR A 118 -2.69 -19.62 -5.60
N ASP A 119 -2.23 -19.03 -6.71
CA ASP A 119 -3.12 -18.34 -7.67
C ASP A 119 -4.00 -19.32 -8.42
N SER A 120 -3.48 -20.52 -8.72
CA SER A 120 -4.27 -21.60 -9.31
C SER A 120 -5.47 -22.01 -8.43
N LYS A 121 -5.37 -21.90 -7.09
CA LYS A 121 -6.51 -22.17 -6.18
C LYS A 121 -7.54 -21.04 -6.24
N LEU A 122 -7.08 -19.78 -6.30
CA LEU A 122 -7.96 -18.64 -6.51
C LEU A 122 -8.69 -18.76 -7.86
N ALA A 123 -7.98 -19.07 -8.94
CA ALA A 123 -8.56 -19.29 -10.25
C ALA A 123 -9.62 -20.41 -10.24
N ALA A 124 -9.30 -21.56 -9.62
CA ALA A 124 -10.27 -22.66 -9.47
C ALA A 124 -11.52 -22.26 -8.66
N HIS A 125 -11.39 -21.32 -7.71
CA HIS A 125 -12.52 -20.75 -6.99
C HIS A 125 -13.34 -19.78 -7.86
N LEU A 126 -12.67 -18.93 -8.64
CA LEU A 126 -13.31 -17.97 -9.54
C LEU A 126 -14.08 -18.65 -10.68
N HIS A 127 -13.54 -19.71 -11.28
CA HIS A 127 -14.24 -20.49 -12.32
C HIS A 127 -15.53 -21.15 -11.84
N LYS A 128 -15.62 -21.48 -10.54
CA LYS A 128 -16.86 -21.98 -9.92
C LYS A 128 -17.91 -20.89 -9.69
N ARG A 129 -17.54 -19.62 -9.87
CA ARG A 129 -18.37 -18.43 -9.66
C ARG A 129 -18.28 -17.48 -10.87
N PRO A 130 -18.73 -17.92 -12.06
CA PRO A 130 -18.70 -17.09 -13.26
C PRO A 130 -19.48 -15.79 -13.01
N GLY A 131 -18.81 -14.65 -13.20
CA GLY A 131 -19.30 -13.31 -12.87
C GLY A 131 -18.61 -12.63 -11.68
N ALA A 132 -17.87 -13.37 -10.83
CA ALA A 132 -17.00 -12.80 -9.81
C ALA A 132 -15.73 -12.14 -10.39
N GLU A 133 -15.36 -12.53 -11.61
CA GLU A 133 -14.26 -11.95 -12.40
C GLU A 133 -14.61 -10.59 -13.01
N ALA A 134 -15.89 -10.18 -12.96
CA ALA A 134 -16.31 -8.88 -13.45
C ALA A 134 -15.51 -7.79 -12.73
N THR A 135 -14.79 -6.99 -13.52
CA THR A 135 -14.09 -5.78 -13.09
C THR A 135 -15.03 -4.99 -12.17
N PRO A 136 -14.52 -4.35 -11.11
CA PRO A 136 -15.37 -3.76 -10.10
C PRO A 136 -16.52 -2.95 -10.72
N GLN A 137 -17.77 -3.40 -10.51
CA GLN A 137 -18.84 -2.43 -10.37
C GLN A 137 -18.44 -1.60 -9.16
N ILE A 138 -17.88 -0.42 -9.47
CA ILE A 138 -17.79 0.70 -8.56
C ILE A 138 -19.21 0.81 -8.00
N HIS A 139 -19.40 0.49 -6.72
CA HIS A 139 -20.63 0.89 -6.07
C HIS A 139 -20.74 2.38 -6.33
N PRO A 140 -21.79 2.86 -7.01
CA PRO A 140 -21.91 4.27 -7.29
C PRO A 140 -21.76 4.98 -5.94
N PRO A 141 -20.81 5.91 -5.80
CA PRO A 141 -20.59 6.57 -4.53
C PRO A 141 -21.93 7.10 -4.06
N VAL A 142 -22.29 6.80 -2.82
CA VAL A 142 -23.41 7.49 -2.17
C VAL A 142 -23.09 8.98 -2.32
N LYS A 143 -24.04 9.75 -2.85
CA LYS A 143 -23.84 11.15 -3.22
C LYS A 143 -23.17 11.91 -2.06
N GLY A 144 -21.92 12.36 -2.25
CA GLY A 144 -21.12 13.07 -1.23
C GLY A 144 -20.05 12.25 -0.49
N GLN A 145 -19.85 10.96 -0.82
CA GLN A 145 -18.83 10.11 -0.20
C GLN A 145 -17.46 10.24 -0.89
N LEU A 146 -16.37 10.26 -0.12
CA LEU A 146 -15.00 10.29 -0.65
C LEU A 146 -14.74 9.06 -1.54
N THR A 147 -14.11 9.26 -2.70
CA THR A 147 -13.62 8.18 -3.55
C THR A 147 -12.12 8.31 -3.75
N TRP A 148 -11.43 7.20 -4.03
CA TRP A 148 -10.00 7.21 -4.33
C TRP A 148 -9.64 8.18 -5.46
N LYS A 149 -10.44 8.23 -6.52
CA LYS A 149 -10.21 9.09 -7.70
C LYS A 149 -10.30 10.59 -7.41
N SER A 150 -11.08 10.98 -6.40
CA SER A 150 -11.33 12.39 -6.05
C SER A 150 -10.58 12.85 -4.79
N MET A 151 -9.74 11.99 -4.21
CA MET A 151 -9.05 12.24 -2.96
C MET A 151 -7.58 12.62 -3.19
N THR A 152 -7.12 13.57 -2.39
CA THR A 152 -5.70 13.84 -2.14
C THR A 152 -5.25 13.05 -0.91
N VAL A 153 -4.24 12.20 -1.09
CA VAL A 153 -3.62 11.42 -0.01
C VAL A 153 -2.23 11.96 0.30
N GLY A 154 -1.94 12.20 1.58
CA GLY A 154 -0.59 12.47 2.05
C GLY A 154 0.11 11.17 2.44
N VAL A 155 1.29 10.91 1.89
CA VAL A 155 2.15 9.77 2.26
C VAL A 155 3.43 10.35 2.87
N ILE A 156 3.60 10.16 4.17
CA ILE A 156 4.69 10.75 4.94
C ILE A 156 5.46 9.60 5.58
N ASP A 157 6.67 9.37 5.12
CA ASP A 157 7.51 8.24 5.50
C ASP A 157 8.94 8.60 5.13
N ASP A 158 9.96 8.32 5.94
CA ASP A 158 11.35 8.71 5.64
C ASP A 158 11.99 7.78 4.60
N SER A 159 11.50 6.55 4.50
CA SER A 159 11.95 5.56 3.54
C SER A 159 11.38 5.86 2.15
N PRO A 160 12.23 6.19 1.16
CA PRO A 160 11.78 6.44 -0.21
C PRO A 160 11.11 5.19 -0.83
N ASP A 161 11.52 4.01 -0.41
CA ASP A 161 10.98 2.73 -0.89
C ASP A 161 9.57 2.49 -0.35
N TRP A 162 9.31 2.79 0.94
CA TRP A 162 7.95 2.72 1.50
C TRP A 162 7.02 3.77 0.90
N ARG A 163 7.47 5.02 0.75
CA ARG A 163 6.67 6.06 0.07
C ARG A 163 6.26 5.60 -1.33
N TRP A 164 7.22 5.08 -2.08
CA TRP A 164 6.97 4.57 -3.41
C TRP A 164 5.99 3.40 -3.43
N MET A 165 6.15 2.41 -2.54
CA MET A 165 5.29 1.24 -2.43
C MET A 165 3.85 1.63 -2.08
N VAL A 166 3.67 2.50 -1.08
CA VAL A 166 2.35 3.01 -0.69
C VAL A 166 1.71 3.79 -1.85
N ARG A 167 2.49 4.61 -2.57
CA ARG A 167 2.00 5.30 -3.77
C ARG A 167 1.56 4.33 -4.88
N ALA A 168 2.26 3.21 -5.06
CA ALA A 168 1.87 2.16 -6.00
C ALA A 168 0.52 1.54 -5.62
N MET A 169 0.35 1.19 -4.33
CA MET A 169 -0.92 0.67 -3.82
C MET A 169 -2.06 1.68 -4.05
N LEU A 170 -1.85 2.95 -3.71
CA LEU A 170 -2.84 4.02 -3.91
C LEU A 170 -3.23 4.18 -5.39
N ARG A 171 -2.27 4.10 -6.32
CA ARG A 171 -2.55 4.10 -7.76
C ARG A 171 -3.41 2.90 -8.16
N GLY A 172 -3.11 1.72 -7.63
CA GLY A 172 -3.93 0.52 -7.81
C GLY A 172 -5.36 0.66 -7.26
N PHE A 173 -5.59 1.55 -6.29
CA PHE A 173 -6.95 1.88 -5.81
C PHE A 173 -7.67 2.91 -6.69
N GLY A 174 -6.97 3.51 -7.65
CA GLY A 174 -7.47 4.59 -8.51
C GLY A 174 -7.19 5.99 -7.97
N CYS A 175 -6.35 6.14 -6.94
CA CYS A 175 -5.95 7.44 -6.40
C CYS A 175 -4.84 8.06 -7.27
N THR A 176 -5.12 9.23 -7.83
CA THR A 176 -4.20 9.93 -8.74
C THR A 176 -3.44 11.07 -8.07
N THR A 177 -3.92 11.57 -6.93
CA THR A 177 -3.36 12.74 -6.26
C THR A 177 -2.70 12.34 -4.95
N VAL A 178 -1.37 12.26 -4.95
CA VAL A 178 -0.58 11.88 -3.77
C VAL A 178 0.45 12.97 -3.49
N ILE A 179 0.45 13.48 -2.26
CA ILE A 179 1.47 14.40 -1.75
C ILE A 179 2.44 13.57 -0.90
N GLU A 180 3.70 13.51 -1.30
CA GLU A 180 4.74 12.76 -0.59
C GLU A 180 5.60 13.71 0.25
N ALA A 181 5.99 13.29 1.46
CA ALA A 181 6.94 14.01 2.30
C ALA A 181 7.84 13.03 3.05
N ALA A 182 9.11 13.41 3.28
CA ALA A 182 10.05 12.54 3.99
C ALA A 182 9.86 12.54 5.51
N ASP A 183 9.21 13.57 6.05
CA ASP A 183 9.03 13.74 7.50
C ASP A 183 7.90 14.73 7.79
N GLY A 184 7.54 14.87 9.06
CA GLY A 184 6.47 15.77 9.50
C GLY A 184 6.74 17.25 9.27
N GLN A 185 7.99 17.71 9.30
CA GLN A 185 8.36 19.10 9.01
C GLN A 185 8.20 19.40 7.52
N ALA A 186 8.72 18.52 6.65
CA ALA A 186 8.58 18.65 5.20
C ALA A 186 7.10 18.68 4.78
N PHE A 187 6.26 17.82 5.37
CA PHE A 187 4.82 17.81 5.09
C PHE A 187 4.15 19.12 5.49
N LEU A 188 4.42 19.62 6.70
CA LEU A 188 3.80 20.84 7.21
C LEU A 188 4.30 22.10 6.49
N ALA A 189 5.49 22.08 5.89
CA ALA A 189 6.03 23.20 5.11
C ALA A 189 5.54 23.23 3.64
N ASN A 190 4.88 22.17 3.17
CA ASN A 190 4.44 22.05 1.79
C ASN A 190 3.27 23.03 1.49
N SER A 191 3.40 23.85 0.44
CA SER A 191 2.40 24.85 0.05
C SER A 191 1.04 24.24 -0.30
N ASP A 192 1.03 23.11 -1.01
CA ASP A 192 -0.21 22.44 -1.41
C ASP A 192 -1.01 21.97 -0.19
N VAL A 193 -0.31 21.58 0.89
CA VAL A 193 -0.90 21.18 2.17
C VAL A 193 -1.48 22.39 2.94
N GLN A 194 -0.89 23.57 2.77
CA GLN A 194 -1.38 24.82 3.36
C GLN A 194 -2.59 25.38 2.61
N GLU A 195 -2.68 25.17 1.31
CA GLU A 195 -3.72 25.75 0.45
C GLU A 195 -4.94 24.85 0.28
N ALA A 196 -4.74 23.52 0.23
CA ALA A 196 -5.80 22.57 -0.06
C ALA A 196 -5.86 21.44 0.98
N PRO A 197 -7.06 20.89 1.26
CA PRO A 197 -7.18 19.79 2.20
C PRO A 197 -6.60 18.50 1.62
N VAL A 198 -5.82 17.79 2.43
CA VAL A 198 -5.54 16.37 2.29
C VAL A 198 -6.66 15.60 3.01
N GLN A 199 -7.28 14.62 2.35
CA GLN A 199 -8.41 13.88 2.95
C GLN A 199 -7.95 12.64 3.74
N LEU A 200 -6.81 12.04 3.38
CA LEU A 200 -6.22 10.91 4.08
C LEU A 200 -4.70 11.10 4.26
N LEU A 201 -4.22 10.90 5.47
CA LEU A 201 -2.80 10.89 5.84
C LEU A 201 -2.38 9.46 6.17
N LEU A 202 -1.38 8.96 5.45
CA LEU A 202 -0.66 7.72 5.74
C LEU A 202 0.71 8.14 6.26
N VAL A 203 0.95 7.97 7.56
CA VAL A 203 2.10 8.58 8.24
C VAL A 203 2.91 7.49 8.91
N ASP A 204 4.19 7.40 8.61
CA ASP A 204 5.12 6.56 9.34
C ASP A 204 5.25 7.01 10.80
N ASP A 205 5.56 6.07 11.68
CA ASP A 205 5.70 6.34 13.11
C ASP A 205 7.02 7.05 13.43
N VAL A 206 8.15 6.58 12.89
CA VAL A 206 9.49 6.99 13.31
C VAL A 206 10.22 7.68 12.16
N MET A 207 10.27 9.02 12.23
CA MET A 207 10.93 9.86 11.24
C MET A 207 11.69 11.00 11.93
N GLU A 208 12.72 11.52 11.27
CA GLU A 208 13.50 12.69 11.70
C GLU A 208 13.38 13.82 10.66
N PRO A 209 13.38 15.11 11.05
CA PRO A 209 13.47 15.63 12.42
C PRO A 209 12.14 15.59 13.19
N MET A 210 11.06 15.11 12.57
CA MET A 210 9.73 15.06 13.18
C MET A 210 9.00 13.75 12.90
N ASP A 211 8.81 12.98 13.96
CA ASP A 211 8.03 11.75 13.98
C ASP A 211 6.53 11.96 13.70
N GLY A 212 5.83 10.87 13.36
CA GLY A 212 4.42 10.90 12.97
C GLY A 212 3.48 11.38 14.08
N ILE A 213 3.79 11.06 15.33
CA ILE A 213 3.01 11.46 16.51
C ILE A 213 3.09 12.99 16.73
N LYS A 214 4.29 13.56 16.70
CA LYS A 214 4.52 15.02 16.80
C LYS A 214 3.89 15.75 15.64
N MET A 215 4.06 15.24 14.42
CA MET A 215 3.44 15.78 13.22
C MET A 215 1.91 15.84 13.37
N MET A 216 1.28 14.74 13.78
CA MET A 216 -0.17 14.69 13.88
C MET A 216 -0.70 15.63 14.97
N ARG A 217 -0.01 15.74 16.10
CA ARG A 217 -0.36 16.74 17.13
C ARG A 217 -0.32 18.17 16.57
N LYS A 218 0.66 18.51 15.71
CA LYS A 218 0.70 19.81 15.03
C LYS A 218 -0.45 19.99 14.04
N VAL A 219 -0.76 18.98 13.23
CA VAL A 219 -1.92 18.98 12.32
C VAL A 219 -3.22 19.22 13.08
N ARG A 220 -3.45 18.52 14.20
CA ARG A 220 -4.68 18.61 14.99
C ARG A 220 -4.80 19.91 15.81
N LYS A 221 -3.68 20.50 16.22
CA LYS A 221 -3.65 21.81 16.92
C LYS A 221 -3.83 23.00 15.99
N ASN A 222 -3.41 22.88 14.72
CA ASN A 222 -3.48 23.99 13.79
C ASN A 222 -4.91 24.20 13.27
N SER A 223 -5.62 25.20 13.82
CA SER A 223 -7.01 25.52 13.47
C SER A 223 -7.19 26.05 12.05
N THR A 224 -6.14 26.57 11.41
CA THR A 224 -6.17 27.14 10.06
C THR A 224 -5.72 26.15 8.99
N LEU A 225 -5.14 25.00 9.37
CA LEU A 225 -4.69 24.00 8.42
C LEU A 225 -5.90 23.30 7.77
N PRO A 226 -6.05 23.32 6.42
CA PRO A 226 -7.17 22.65 5.74
C PRO A 226 -7.29 21.16 6.09
N SER A 227 -6.14 20.52 6.31
CA SER A 227 -6.02 19.10 6.64
C SER A 227 -6.27 18.76 8.11
N ARG A 228 -6.70 19.72 8.97
CA ARG A 228 -6.90 19.50 10.42
C ARG A 228 -7.82 18.32 10.74
N LYS A 229 -8.81 18.03 9.88
CA LYS A 229 -9.76 16.91 10.00
C LYS A 229 -9.51 15.76 9.01
N ALA A 230 -8.33 15.68 8.40
CA ALA A 230 -7.98 14.57 7.52
C ALA A 230 -8.12 13.23 8.26
N LEU A 231 -8.63 12.20 7.56
CA LEU A 231 -8.46 10.81 8.00
C LEU A 231 -6.97 10.55 8.16
N ALA A 232 -6.58 9.73 9.14
CA ALA A 232 -5.17 9.51 9.44
C ALA A 232 -4.93 8.09 9.92
N ILE A 233 -4.01 7.39 9.27
CA ILE A 233 -3.54 6.06 9.62
C ILE A 233 -2.05 6.16 9.94
N LEU A 234 -1.67 5.72 11.14
CA LEU A 234 -0.28 5.56 11.52
C LEU A 234 0.22 4.24 10.95
N MET A 235 1.31 4.26 10.20
CA MET A 235 2.00 3.08 9.68
C MET A 235 3.18 2.79 10.62
N ALA A 236 3.07 1.76 11.47
CA ALA A 236 4.01 1.55 12.57
C ALA A 236 4.76 0.21 12.43
N GLY A 237 5.91 0.07 13.09
CA GLY A 237 6.66 -1.19 13.13
C GLY A 237 5.98 -2.30 13.96
N ASP A 238 5.09 -1.91 14.88
CA ASP A 238 4.26 -2.81 15.70
C ASP A 238 2.86 -2.23 15.91
N ASP A 239 1.96 -3.02 16.49
CA ASP A 239 0.61 -2.62 16.87
C ASP A 239 0.33 -2.82 18.37
N THR A 240 1.35 -2.59 19.21
CA THR A 240 1.18 -2.73 20.66
C THR A 240 0.10 -1.79 21.20
N ILE A 241 -0.45 -2.13 22.38
CA ILE A 241 -1.46 -1.31 23.05
C ILE A 241 -0.98 0.13 23.26
N ASP A 242 0.31 0.32 23.55
CA ASP A 242 0.88 1.64 23.79
C ASP A 242 1.04 2.44 22.49
N THR A 243 1.47 1.81 21.40
CA THR A 243 1.49 2.41 20.05
C THR A 243 0.09 2.86 19.64
N VAL A 244 -0.92 2.00 19.81
CA VAL A 244 -2.31 2.31 19.48
C VAL A 244 -2.86 3.47 20.33
N LYS A 245 -2.56 3.49 21.64
CA LYS A 245 -2.96 4.59 22.52
C LYS A 245 -2.29 5.90 22.12
N ALA A 246 -0.97 5.90 21.91
CA ALA A 246 -0.23 7.09 21.51
C ALA A 246 -0.74 7.67 20.18
N ALA A 247 -1.05 6.81 19.21
CA ALA A 247 -1.65 7.20 17.94
C ALA A 247 -3.04 7.85 18.15
N ALA A 248 -3.92 7.21 18.92
CA ALA A 248 -5.24 7.75 19.22
C ALA A 248 -5.15 9.11 19.95
N ASP A 249 -4.25 9.23 20.93
CA ASP A 249 -4.01 10.46 21.69
C ASP A 249 -3.43 11.60 20.85
N ALA A 250 -2.74 11.27 19.74
CA ALA A 250 -2.27 12.25 18.77
C ALA A 250 -3.35 12.65 17.74
N GLY A 251 -4.44 11.89 17.65
CA GLY A 251 -5.56 12.13 16.72
C GLY A 251 -5.54 11.29 15.44
N PHE A 252 -4.86 10.14 15.45
CA PHE A 252 -4.98 9.12 14.40
C PHE A 252 -6.28 8.33 14.54
N HIS A 253 -6.76 7.78 13.43
CA HIS A 253 -7.97 6.96 13.37
C HIS A 253 -7.65 5.47 13.45
N ALA A 254 -6.47 5.06 13.00
CA ALA A 254 -6.03 3.68 13.00
C ALA A 254 -4.51 3.56 13.04
N VAL A 255 -4.04 2.40 13.49
CA VAL A 255 -2.67 1.93 13.29
C VAL A 255 -2.69 0.79 12.27
N LEU A 256 -1.70 0.79 11.39
CA LEU A 256 -1.44 -0.22 10.37
C LEU A 256 -0.01 -0.73 10.55
N PRO A 257 0.19 -1.94 11.12
CA PRO A 257 1.52 -2.48 11.32
C PRO A 257 2.19 -2.81 9.98
N LYS A 258 3.47 -2.47 9.87
CA LYS A 258 4.35 -2.82 8.75
C LYS A 258 5.01 -4.18 8.99
N PRO A 259 5.19 -5.02 7.96
CA PRO A 259 4.72 -4.82 6.59
C PRO A 259 3.21 -5.10 6.44
N PHE A 260 2.56 -4.43 5.49
CA PHE A 260 1.14 -4.62 5.18
C PHE A 260 0.87 -4.84 3.68
N SER A 261 -0.27 -5.46 3.36
CA SER A 261 -0.73 -5.65 1.97
C SER A 261 -1.55 -4.45 1.49
N ALA A 262 -1.72 -4.37 0.17
CA ALA A 262 -2.58 -3.37 -0.47
C ALA A 262 -4.04 -3.50 -0.01
N SER A 263 -4.60 -4.70 0.09
CA SER A 263 -5.96 -4.90 0.62
C SER A 263 -6.09 -4.51 2.07
N THR A 264 -5.07 -4.76 2.92
CA THR A 264 -5.14 -4.37 4.33
C THR A 264 -5.20 -2.85 4.45
N LEU A 265 -4.34 -2.13 3.70
CA LEU A 265 -4.39 -0.67 3.62
C LEU A 265 -5.75 -0.19 3.10
N ARG A 266 -6.22 -0.76 1.97
CA ARG A 266 -7.49 -0.41 1.34
C ARG A 266 -8.67 -0.61 2.27
N GLN A 267 -8.78 -1.78 2.90
CA GLN A 267 -9.87 -2.11 3.81
C GLN A 267 -9.89 -1.15 5.01
N ARG A 268 -8.73 -0.84 5.59
CA ARG A 268 -8.62 0.12 6.70
C ARG A 268 -9.08 1.51 6.27
N ALA A 269 -8.60 2.01 5.14
CA ALA A 269 -8.97 3.32 4.63
C ALA A 269 -10.45 3.41 4.24
N GLU A 270 -10.97 2.45 3.46
CA GLU A 270 -12.38 2.43 3.03
C GLU A 270 -13.35 2.29 4.21
N LYS A 271 -12.96 1.57 5.27
CA LYS A 271 -13.73 1.55 6.53
C LYS A 271 -13.84 2.94 7.15
N LEU A 272 -12.74 3.70 7.19
CA LEU A 272 -12.76 5.07 7.71
C LEU A 272 -13.54 6.03 6.80
N MET A 273 -13.45 5.86 5.49
CA MET A 273 -14.19 6.66 4.50
C MET A 273 -15.71 6.41 4.58
N SER A 274 -16.14 5.20 4.93
CA SER A 274 -17.55 4.83 5.06
C SER A 274 -18.14 5.09 6.45
N GLN A 275 -17.31 5.20 7.48
CA GLN A 275 -17.73 5.36 8.87
C GLN A 275 -16.99 6.54 9.53
N PRO A 276 -17.29 7.80 9.14
CA PRO A 276 -16.64 8.96 9.72
C PRO A 276 -16.91 9.05 11.22
N LEU A 277 -15.85 9.27 12.01
CA LEU A 277 -15.95 9.41 13.46
C LEU A 277 -16.26 10.86 13.87
N PRO A 278 -17.05 11.07 14.94
CA PRO A 278 -17.20 12.40 15.52
C PRO A 278 -15.86 12.90 16.08
N TRP A 279 -15.73 14.21 16.24
CA TRP A 279 -14.52 14.85 16.74
C TRP A 279 -14.73 15.42 18.13
N ALA A 280 -13.71 15.31 18.99
CA ALA A 280 -13.63 16.00 20.27
C ALA A 280 -12.28 16.70 20.39
N GLU A 281 -12.25 17.84 21.08
CA GLU A 281 -11.02 18.59 21.32
C GLU A 281 -10.66 18.51 22.81
N THR A 282 -9.40 18.15 23.11
CA THR A 282 -8.87 18.10 24.48
C THR A 282 -7.42 18.60 24.44
N ASP A 283 -7.06 19.53 25.32
CA ASP A 283 -5.74 20.19 25.33
C ASP A 283 -5.35 20.82 23.98
N GLY A 284 -6.34 21.37 23.26
CA GLY A 284 -6.18 21.97 21.93
C GLY A 284 -5.92 20.96 20.81
N ILE A 285 -5.93 19.66 21.09
CA ILE A 285 -5.73 18.60 20.10
C ILE A 285 -7.11 18.03 19.73
N LEU A 286 -7.45 18.15 18.45
CA LEU A 286 -8.64 17.54 17.86
C LEU A 286 -8.43 16.04 17.64
N ARG A 287 -9.32 15.19 18.18
CA ARG A 287 -9.23 13.73 18.13
C ARG A 287 -10.52 13.09 17.63
N PRO A 288 -10.44 11.98 16.88
CA PRO A 288 -11.61 11.18 16.58
C PRO A 288 -12.13 10.50 17.86
N VAL A 289 -13.43 10.48 18.03
CA VAL A 289 -14.11 9.84 19.16
C VAL A 289 -14.51 8.43 18.75
N PHE A 290 -13.82 7.44 19.32
CA PHE A 290 -14.11 6.05 19.05
C PHE A 290 -15.38 5.59 19.80
N PRO A 291 -16.25 4.79 19.16
CA PRO A 291 -17.37 4.16 19.86
C PRO A 291 -16.84 3.32 21.03
N LYS A 292 -17.50 3.41 22.19
CA LYS A 292 -17.23 2.45 23.28
C LYS A 292 -17.50 1.05 22.74
N ARG A 293 -16.52 0.14 22.87
CA ARG A 293 -16.77 -1.27 22.59
C ARG A 293 -17.90 -1.71 23.53
N SER A 294 -19.03 -2.15 22.96
CA SER A 294 -20.02 -2.91 23.72
C SER A 294 -19.32 -4.16 24.24
N ASN A 295 -19.30 -4.32 25.56
CA ASN A 295 -18.87 -5.55 26.22
C ASN A 295 -19.71 -6.75 25.75
#